data_AF-A0A7C2Z480-F1
#
_entry.id   AF-A0A7C2Z480-F1
#
_cell.length_a   1.000
_cell.length_b   1.000
_cell.length_c   1.000
_cell.angle_alpha   90.00
_cell.angle_beta   90.00
_cell.angle_gamma   90.00
#
_symmetry.space_group_name_H-M   'P 1'
#
loop_
_entity.id
_entity.type
_entity.pdbx_description
1 polymer ?
#
loop_
_entity_poly.entity_id
_entity_poly.type
_entity_poly.pdbx_seq_one_letter_code
_entity_poly.pdbx_strand_id
1 'polypeptide(L)'
;MRILAYPHDPTVVTSFDKLVEDKLGFVVEELAGEANFLAEMLSGRRRYLCRGYRLESSRGRSGPLPVALQFERACRPVLDVRAAAERYRLSPRERQTLALAVQGLSNKEIAAHMGVSPNTVKTFLRLIMGKMGVSSRVGLIRKTIQILVG
;
A
#
# COMPACT_ATOMS: atom_id res chain seq x y z
N MET A 1 -20.12 -19.42 8.53
CA MET A 1 -19.06 -18.56 7.95
C MET A 1 -18.36 -19.34 6.85
N ARG A 2 -18.31 -18.83 5.61
CA ARG A 2 -17.69 -19.50 4.45
C ARG A 2 -16.60 -18.61 3.89
N ILE A 3 -15.39 -19.14 3.68
CA ILE A 3 -14.26 -18.42 3.08
C ILE A 3 -14.33 -18.60 1.55
N LEU A 4 -14.34 -17.49 0.80
CA LEU A 4 -14.51 -17.51 -0.66
C LEU A 4 -13.19 -17.54 -1.43
N ALA A 5 -12.12 -17.01 -0.83
CA ALA A 5 -10.77 -17.02 -1.38
C ALA A 5 -9.72 -16.88 -0.26
N TYR A 6 -8.68 -17.73 -0.32
CA TYR A 6 -7.46 -17.71 0.49
C TYR A 6 -6.50 -18.76 -0.11
N PRO A 7 -5.16 -18.57 -0.11
CA PRO A 7 -4.41 -17.36 0.24
C PRO A 7 -4.28 -16.35 -0.91
N HIS A 8 -4.69 -16.74 -2.12
CA HIS A 8 -4.57 -15.92 -3.32
C HIS A 8 -5.64 -14.84 -3.36
N ASP A 9 -5.24 -13.63 -3.74
CA ASP A 9 -6.17 -12.53 -3.98
C ASP A 9 -6.87 -12.78 -5.34
N PRO A 10 -8.17 -13.12 -5.34
CA PRO A 10 -8.89 -13.39 -6.57
C PRO A 10 -9.04 -12.12 -7.42
N THR A 11 -8.87 -10.92 -6.84
CA THR A 11 -8.93 -9.64 -7.56
C THR A 11 -7.80 -9.42 -8.55
N VAL A 12 -6.73 -10.22 -8.46
CA VAL A 12 -5.66 -10.27 -9.48
C VAL A 12 -6.17 -10.89 -10.79
N VAL A 13 -7.22 -11.71 -10.74
CA VAL A 13 -7.77 -12.46 -11.89
C VAL A 13 -9.18 -12.00 -12.25
N THR A 14 -9.99 -11.53 -11.29
CA THR A 14 -11.40 -11.13 -11.49
C THR A 14 -11.90 -10.25 -10.34
N SER A 15 -12.72 -9.21 -10.59
CA SER A 15 -13.24 -8.31 -9.54
C SER A 15 -14.00 -9.04 -8.41
N PHE A 16 -13.99 -8.46 -7.20
CA PHE A 16 -14.67 -9.02 -6.02
C PHE A 16 -16.17 -9.26 -6.28
N ASP A 17 -16.83 -8.30 -6.93
CA ASP A 17 -18.26 -8.38 -7.25
C ASP A 17 -18.58 -9.60 -8.11
N LYS A 18 -17.76 -9.82 -9.15
CA LYS A 18 -17.91 -10.96 -10.07
C LYS A 18 -17.61 -12.29 -9.37
N LEU A 19 -16.65 -12.34 -8.45
CA LEU A 19 -16.40 -13.54 -7.64
C LEU A 19 -17.59 -13.91 -6.77
N VAL A 20 -18.22 -12.92 -6.13
CA VAL A 20 -19.38 -13.12 -5.25
C VAL A 20 -20.60 -13.52 -6.07
N GLU A 21 -20.81 -12.88 -7.22
CA GLU A 21 -21.86 -13.24 -8.17
C GLU A 21 -21.71 -14.69 -8.66
N ASP A 22 -20.52 -15.06 -9.17
CA ASP A 22 -20.28 -16.39 -9.74
C ASP A 22 -20.39 -17.51 -8.69
N LYS A 23 -19.85 -17.30 -7.48
CA LYS A 23 -19.79 -18.35 -6.45
C LYS A 23 -21.02 -18.44 -5.58
N LEU A 24 -21.74 -17.34 -5.38
CA LEU A 24 -22.84 -17.26 -4.43
C LEU A 24 -24.16 -16.78 -5.07
N GLY A 25 -24.14 -16.16 -6.24
CA GLY A 25 -25.33 -15.61 -6.90
C GLY A 25 -25.86 -14.33 -6.25
N PHE A 26 -24.99 -13.55 -5.60
CA PHE A 26 -25.36 -12.29 -4.95
C PHE A 26 -24.71 -11.11 -5.66
N VAL A 27 -25.44 -10.00 -5.71
CA VAL A 27 -24.90 -8.70 -6.08
C VAL A 27 -24.38 -8.03 -4.80
N VAL A 28 -23.28 -7.31 -4.94
CA VAL A 28 -22.56 -6.71 -3.83
C VAL A 28 -22.81 -5.21 -3.82
N GLU A 29 -23.24 -4.67 -2.68
CA GLU A 29 -23.32 -3.24 -2.42
C GLU A 29 -22.36 -2.90 -1.28
N GLU A 30 -21.38 -2.02 -1.52
CA GLU A 30 -20.46 -1.57 -0.47
C GLU A 30 -21.23 -0.77 0.59
N LEU A 31 -21.05 -1.12 1.87
CA LEU A 31 -21.66 -0.38 2.95
C LEU A 31 -20.95 0.97 3.07
N ALA A 32 -21.55 2.02 2.52
CA ALA A 32 -21.01 3.38 2.54
C ALA A 32 -20.78 3.86 3.98
N GLY A 33 -19.53 3.80 4.43
CA GLY A 33 -19.03 4.49 5.61
C GLY A 33 -18.27 5.75 5.18
N GLU A 34 -18.30 6.80 5.99
CA GLU A 34 -17.60 8.08 5.74
C GLU A 34 -16.07 7.93 5.54
N ALA A 35 -15.52 6.75 5.85
CA ALA A 35 -14.22 6.30 5.40
C ALA A 35 -14.38 4.95 4.68
N ASN A 36 -13.67 4.76 3.56
CA ASN A 36 -13.68 3.57 2.69
C ASN A 36 -13.23 2.23 3.37
N PHE A 37 -13.32 2.12 4.70
CA PHE A 37 -13.03 0.93 5.51
C PHE A 37 -13.93 0.95 6.76
N LEU A 38 -14.56 -0.19 7.08
CA LEU A 38 -15.47 -0.30 8.24
C LEU A 38 -14.70 -0.40 9.58
N ALA A 39 -13.48 -0.95 9.56
CA ALA A 39 -12.62 -1.05 10.74
C ALA A 39 -11.17 -1.46 10.41
N GLU A 40 -10.21 -1.02 11.22
CA GLU A 40 -8.89 -1.66 11.34
C GLU A 40 -8.98 -2.75 12.42
N MET A 41 -8.55 -3.98 12.08
CA MET A 41 -8.56 -5.11 13.01
C MET A 41 -7.14 -5.68 13.18
N LEU A 42 -6.79 -6.04 14.43
CA LEU A 42 -5.56 -6.76 14.74
C LEU A 42 -5.87 -8.25 14.94
N SER A 43 -5.09 -9.11 14.28
CA SER A 43 -5.07 -10.55 14.55
C SER A 43 -3.62 -10.98 14.81
N GLY A 44 -3.28 -11.18 16.08
CA GLY A 44 -1.90 -11.33 16.53
C GLY A 44 -1.06 -10.09 16.22
N ARG A 45 0.07 -10.26 15.50
CA ARG A 45 0.93 -9.16 15.02
C ARG A 45 0.52 -8.61 13.64
N ARG A 46 -0.56 -9.13 13.06
CA ARG A 46 -1.01 -8.78 11.70
C ARG A 46 -2.16 -7.78 11.79
N ARG A 47 -2.07 -6.73 10.98
CA ARG A 47 -3.10 -5.70 10.84
C ARG A 47 -3.92 -5.99 9.59
N TYR A 48 -5.22 -5.82 9.68
CA TYR A 48 -6.16 -6.03 8.59
C TYR A 48 -7.04 -4.79 8.44
N LEU A 49 -7.22 -4.35 7.21
CA LEU A 49 -8.27 -3.41 6.81
C LEU A 49 -9.49 -4.24 6.44
N CYS A 50 -10.62 -3.90 7.04
CA CYS A 50 -11.88 -4.60 6.83
C CYS A 50 -12.81 -3.72 6.01
N ARG A 51 -13.31 -4.25 4.89
CA ARG A 51 -14.43 -3.68 4.14
C ARG A 51 -15.63 -4.57 4.30
N GLY A 52 -16.83 -4.00 4.36
CA GLY A 52 -18.05 -4.78 4.46
C GLY A 52 -19.03 -4.42 3.36
N TYR A 53 -19.77 -5.43 2.95
CA TYR A 53 -20.66 -5.38 1.81
C TYR A 53 -21.98 -6.01 2.18
N ARG A 54 -23.07 -5.34 1.78
CA ARG A 54 -24.40 -5.94 1.78
C ARG A 54 -24.51 -6.83 0.55
N LEU A 55 -25.00 -8.06 0.74
CA LEU A 55 -25.27 -8.97 -0.36
C LEU A 55 -26.76 -9.00 -0.65
N GLU A 56 -27.11 -8.60 -1.87
CA GLU A 56 -28.48 -8.69 -2.36
C GLU A 56 -28.67 -9.96 -3.18
N SER A 57 -29.69 -10.74 -2.81
CA SER A 57 -30.02 -11.96 -3.53
C SER A 57 -30.61 -11.63 -4.88
N SER A 58 -29.88 -11.89 -5.96
CA SER A 58 -30.41 -11.78 -7.34
C SER A 58 -31.65 -12.66 -7.59
N ARG A 59 -31.84 -13.72 -6.79
CA ARG A 59 -32.90 -14.73 -6.94
C ARG A 59 -34.08 -14.57 -5.96
N GLY A 60 -34.31 -13.37 -5.40
CA GLY A 60 -35.49 -13.08 -4.60
C GLY A 60 -35.65 -13.88 -3.30
N ARG A 61 -34.56 -14.19 -2.58
CA ARG A 61 -34.67 -14.84 -1.26
C ARG A 61 -35.17 -13.87 -0.21
N SER A 62 -36.24 -14.27 0.49
CA SER A 62 -36.69 -13.63 1.74
C SER A 62 -35.96 -14.29 2.92
N GLY A 63 -35.04 -13.56 3.55
CA GLY A 63 -34.21 -14.01 4.67
C GLY A 63 -33.27 -12.89 5.12
N PRO A 64 -32.57 -13.01 6.26
CA PRO A 64 -31.62 -11.99 6.69
C PRO A 64 -30.55 -11.78 5.60
N LEU A 65 -30.40 -10.53 5.15
CA LEU A 65 -29.45 -10.16 4.11
C LEU A 65 -28.03 -10.53 4.57
N PRO A 66 -27.34 -11.45 3.87
CA PRO A 66 -26.00 -11.81 4.27
C PRO A 66 -25.05 -10.63 4.08
N VAL A 67 -24.09 -10.48 4.99
CA VAL A 67 -23.01 -9.48 4.88
C VAL A 67 -21.73 -10.21 4.51
N ALA A 68 -20.99 -9.68 3.54
CA ALA A 68 -19.63 -10.11 3.25
C ALA A 68 -18.63 -9.16 3.93
N LEU A 69 -17.55 -9.71 4.45
CA LEU A 69 -16.41 -8.96 4.96
C LEU A 69 -15.17 -9.33 4.13
N GLN A 70 -14.52 -8.33 3.56
CA GLN A 70 -13.23 -8.48 2.90
C GLN A 70 -12.14 -8.04 3.88
N PHE A 71 -11.12 -8.88 4.06
CA PHE A 71 -9.97 -8.60 4.90
C PHE A 71 -8.73 -8.42 4.03
N GLU A 72 -8.30 -7.18 3.86
CA GLU A 72 -7.02 -6.85 3.24
C GLU A 72 -5.96 -6.80 4.33
N ARG A 73 -4.90 -7.58 4.20
CA ARG A 73 -3.80 -7.51 5.16
C ARG A 73 -3.05 -6.21 4.93
N ALA A 74 -3.12 -5.30 5.90
CA ALA A 74 -2.29 -4.10 5.91
C ALA A 74 -0.84 -4.51 6.12
N CYS A 75 -0.12 -4.77 5.04
CA CYS A 75 1.33 -4.70 5.08
C CYS A 75 1.66 -3.24 5.36
N ARG A 76 2.35 -2.96 6.48
CA ARG A 76 3.13 -1.72 6.56
C ARG A 76 3.94 -1.68 5.28
N PRO A 77 3.83 -0.63 4.44
CA PRO A 77 4.65 -0.57 3.25
C PRO A 77 6.10 -0.70 3.70
N VAL A 78 6.73 -1.81 3.32
CA VAL A 78 8.13 -2.02 3.66
C VAL A 78 8.89 -1.05 2.76
N LEU A 79 9.58 -0.12 3.39
CA LEU A 79 10.46 0.80 2.70
C LEU A 79 11.63 0.00 2.12
N ASP A 80 11.48 -0.50 0.90
CA ASP A 80 12.56 -1.22 0.23
C ASP A 80 13.43 -0.25 -0.57
N VAL A 81 14.36 0.37 0.14
CA VAL A 81 15.35 1.29 -0.44
C VAL A 81 16.23 0.57 -1.47
N ARG A 82 16.44 -0.75 -1.32
CA ARG A 82 17.23 -1.53 -2.28
C ARG A 82 16.46 -1.72 -3.58
N ALA A 83 15.21 -2.18 -3.52
CA ALA A 83 14.35 -2.28 -4.70
C ALA A 83 14.20 -0.93 -5.41
N ALA A 84 14.07 0.16 -4.64
CA ALA A 84 14.05 1.51 -5.20
C ALA A 84 15.35 1.89 -5.91
N ALA A 85 16.50 1.56 -5.30
CA ALA A 85 17.79 1.85 -5.89
C ALA A 85 18.01 1.10 -7.20
N GLU A 86 17.63 -0.17 -7.29
CA GLU A 86 17.74 -0.95 -8.52
C GLU A 86 16.78 -0.43 -9.60
N ARG A 87 15.50 -0.23 -9.25
CA ARG A 87 14.48 0.24 -10.19
C ARG A 87 14.81 1.59 -10.83
N TYR A 88 15.36 2.51 -10.05
CA TYR A 88 15.69 3.87 -10.50
C TYR A 88 17.18 4.07 -10.80
N ARG A 89 17.98 2.99 -10.82
CA ARG A 89 19.43 3.03 -11.08
C ARG A 89 20.14 4.10 -10.24
N LEU A 90 19.86 4.08 -8.95
CA LEU A 90 20.47 5.01 -8.00
C LEU A 90 21.93 4.62 -7.77
N SER A 91 22.82 5.61 -7.77
CA SER A 91 24.22 5.41 -7.40
C SER A 91 24.35 4.98 -5.93
N PRO A 92 25.50 4.43 -5.51
CA PRO A 92 25.72 4.08 -4.11
C PRO A 92 25.49 5.24 -3.14
N ARG A 93 25.92 6.47 -3.52
CA ARG A 93 25.72 7.68 -2.71
C ARG A 93 24.27 8.15 -2.69
N GLU A 94 23.57 8.02 -3.82
CA GLU A 94 22.13 8.33 -3.90
C GLU A 94 21.31 7.35 -3.07
N ARG A 95 21.61 6.04 -3.13
CA ARG A 95 20.98 5.01 -2.30
C ARG A 95 21.19 5.27 -0.81
N GLN A 96 22.41 5.63 -0.42
CA GLN A 96 22.73 5.99 0.97
C GLN A 96 21.94 7.22 1.42
N THR A 97 21.87 8.26 0.57
CA THR A 97 21.09 9.47 0.84
C THR A 97 19.60 9.15 0.99
N LEU A 98 19.04 8.32 0.11
CA LEU A 98 17.63 7.90 0.16
C LEU A 98 17.33 7.12 1.44
N ALA A 99 18.22 6.20 1.85
CA ALA A 99 18.06 5.40 3.06
C ALA A 99 17.95 6.28 4.31
N LEU A 100 18.81 7.29 4.43
CA LEU A 100 18.79 8.23 5.55
C LEU A 100 17.61 9.20 5.46
N ALA A 101 17.23 9.61 4.25
CA ALA A 101 16.11 10.52 4.05
C ALA A 101 14.76 9.89 4.45
N VAL A 102 14.58 8.61 4.13
CA VAL A 102 13.41 7.80 4.47
C VAL A 102 13.29 7.55 5.99
N GLN A 103 14.41 7.53 6.71
CA GLN A 103 14.44 7.49 8.18
C GLN A 103 14.04 8.82 8.84
N GLY A 104 13.77 9.87 8.05
CA GLY A 104 13.33 11.17 8.56
C GLY A 104 14.45 12.17 8.87
N LEU A 105 15.72 11.82 8.63
CA LEU A 105 16.86 12.68 8.96
C LEU A 105 16.87 13.96 8.12
N SER A 106 17.14 15.09 8.77
CA SER A 106 17.34 16.38 8.12
C SER A 106 18.59 16.37 7.23
N ASN A 107 18.70 17.32 6.30
CA ASN A 107 19.87 17.41 5.42
C ASN A 107 21.19 17.62 6.18
N LYS A 108 21.14 18.23 7.38
CA LYS A 108 22.32 18.40 8.24
C LYS A 108 22.74 17.08 8.87
N GLU A 109 21.80 16.28 9.36
CA GLU A 109 22.08 14.96 9.92
C GLU A 109 22.59 14.01 8.85
N ILE A 110 21.93 13.97 7.67
CA ILE A 110 22.40 13.17 6.53
C ILE A 110 23.83 13.56 6.16
N ALA A 111 24.13 14.86 6.11
CA ALA A 111 25.45 15.38 5.81
C ALA A 111 26.51 14.90 6.81
N ALA A 112 26.19 14.97 8.11
CA ALA A 112 27.05 14.45 9.17
C ALA A 112 27.29 12.94 9.04
N HIS A 113 26.24 12.15 8.77
CA HIS A 113 26.34 10.71 8.56
C HIS A 113 27.18 10.31 7.32
N MET A 114 27.18 11.15 6.28
CA MET A 114 27.85 10.85 5.01
C MET A 114 29.24 11.48 4.88
N GLY A 115 29.63 12.37 5.81
CA GLY A 115 30.88 13.14 5.74
C GLY A 115 30.90 14.15 4.59
N VAL A 116 29.76 14.78 4.29
CA VAL A 116 29.62 15.74 3.18
C VAL A 116 28.95 17.04 3.65
N SER A 117 28.88 18.07 2.80
CA SER A 117 28.14 19.28 3.14
C SER A 117 26.62 19.10 3.01
N PRO A 118 25.80 19.84 3.78
CA PRO A 118 24.35 19.86 3.59
C PRO A 118 23.91 20.26 2.17
N ASN A 119 24.73 21.06 1.48
CA ASN A 119 24.46 21.44 0.09
C ASN A 119 24.66 20.26 -0.86
N THR A 120 25.67 19.42 -0.62
CA THR A 120 25.90 18.17 -1.35
C THR A 120 24.72 17.22 -1.18
N VAL A 121 24.15 17.11 0.03
CA VAL A 121 22.92 16.33 0.27
C VAL A 121 21.73 16.86 -0.53
N LYS A 122 21.55 18.20 -0.60
CA LYS A 122 20.49 18.80 -1.44
C LYS A 122 20.66 18.41 -2.91
N THR A 123 21.89 18.38 -3.41
CA THR A 123 22.20 17.95 -4.79
C THR A 123 21.83 16.47 -4.99
N PHE A 124 22.24 15.57 -4.08
CA PHE A 124 21.85 14.16 -4.17
C PHE A 124 20.34 13.98 -4.14
N LEU A 125 19.62 14.66 -3.24
CA LEU A 125 18.16 14.59 -3.20
C LEU A 125 17.53 15.08 -4.51
N ARG A 126 18.06 16.14 -5.12
CA ARG A 126 17.57 16.63 -6.43
C ARG A 126 17.77 15.59 -7.54
N LEU A 127 18.94 14.96 -7.58
CA LEU A 127 19.24 13.91 -8.57
C LEU A 127 18.31 12.70 -8.39
N ILE A 128 18.11 12.24 -7.16
CA ILE A 128 17.20 11.12 -6.86
C ILE A 128 15.77 11.49 -7.26
N MET A 129 15.30 12.69 -6.89
CA MET A 129 13.96 13.16 -7.24
C MET A 129 13.76 13.22 -8.76
N GLY A 130 14.77 13.67 -9.52
CA GLY A 130 14.77 13.61 -10.98
C GLY A 130 14.66 12.18 -11.52
N LYS A 131 15.46 11.24 -11.00
CA LYS A 131 15.42 9.82 -11.41
C LYS A 131 14.09 9.14 -11.07
N MET A 132 13.49 9.49 -9.94
CA MET A 132 12.23 8.94 -9.48
C MET A 132 11.00 9.67 -10.06
N GLY A 133 11.18 10.77 -10.79
CA GLY A 133 10.09 11.57 -11.35
C GLY A 133 9.18 12.14 -10.26
N VAL A 134 9.77 12.75 -9.23
CA VAL A 134 9.06 13.43 -8.13
C VAL A 134 9.68 14.80 -7.91
N SER A 135 8.94 15.73 -7.33
CA SER A 135 9.38 17.12 -7.11
C SER A 135 9.56 17.50 -5.64
N SER A 136 9.19 16.63 -4.70
CA SER A 136 9.25 16.91 -3.28
C SER A 136 9.81 15.75 -2.48
N ARG A 137 10.40 16.05 -1.32
CA ARG A 137 10.89 15.04 -0.38
C ARG A 137 9.79 14.10 0.11
N VAL A 138 8.58 14.62 0.33
CA VAL A 138 7.43 13.78 0.67
C VAL A 138 7.05 12.87 -0.49
N GLY A 139 7.05 13.40 -1.71
CA GLY A 139 6.83 12.61 -2.93
C GLY A 139 7.88 11.51 -3.11
N LEU A 140 9.14 11.81 -2.79
CA LEU A 140 10.24 10.84 -2.76
C LEU A 140 9.94 9.68 -1.82
N ILE A 141 9.65 9.97 -0.55
CA ILE A 141 9.35 8.94 0.47
C ILE A 141 8.12 8.12 0.06
N ARG A 142 7.06 8.79 -0.40
CA ARG A 142 5.83 8.13 -0.86
C ARG A 142 6.10 7.19 -2.02
N LYS A 143 6.93 7.62 -2.97
CA LYS A 143 7.24 6.78 -4.13
C LYS A 143 8.13 5.61 -3.75
N THR A 144 9.03 5.75 -2.77
CA THR A 144 9.76 4.62 -2.18
C THR A 144 8.83 3.60 -1.55
N ILE A 145 7.77 4.06 -0.87
CA ILE A 145 6.72 3.20 -0.27
C ILE A 145 5.94 2.41 -1.34
N GLN A 146 5.62 3.03 -2.46
CA GLN A 146 4.75 2.46 -3.49
C GLN A 146 5.41 1.42 -4.41
N ILE A 147 6.73 1.20 -4.30
CA ILE A 147 7.47 0.29 -5.20
C ILE A 147 7.06 -1.18 -5.05
N LEU A 148 6.42 -1.54 -3.94
CA LEU A 148 5.96 -2.91 -3.65
C LEU A 148 4.53 -3.22 -4.14
N VAL A 149 3.80 -2.24 -4.69
CA VAL A 149 2.38 -2.39 -5.06
C VAL A 149 2.20 -2.45 -6.59
N GLY A 150 3.23 -2.78 -7.35
CA GLY A 150 3.20 -2.81 -8.81
C GLY A 150 3.83 -4.06 -9.40
#